data_AF-A0A554XAQ1-F1
#
_entry.id   AF-A0A554XAQ1-F1
#
_cell.length_a   1.000
_cell.length_b   1.000
_cell.length_c   1.000
_cell.angle_alpha   90.00
_cell.angle_beta   90.00
_cell.angle_gamma   90.00
#
_symmetry.space_group_name_H-M   'P 1'
#
loop_
_entity.id
_entity.type
_entity.pdbx_description
1 polymer ?
#
loop_
_entity_poly.entity_id
_entity_poly.type
_entity_poly.pdbx_seq_one_letter_code
_entity_poly.pdbx_strand_id
1 'polypeptide(L)' 'MLDGPAAGRTLPLTKPSTTIGKPGTAVAVVERCSAGYRLTQAAGEAPARLNGQPLPASGAVLHDGDIIALAGIHVQFRTA' A
#
# COMPACT_ATOMS: atom_id res chain seq x y z
N MET A 1 -10.56 -12.21 -5.73
CA MET A 1 -10.00 -13.56 -5.58
C MET A 1 -8.60 -13.48 -6.15
N LEU A 2 -7.56 -13.68 -5.34
CA LEU A 2 -6.18 -13.56 -5.79
C LEU A 2 -5.37 -14.62 -5.06
N ASP A 3 -4.90 -15.63 -5.77
CA ASP A 3 -4.12 -16.78 -5.30
C ASP A 3 -2.69 -16.44 -4.84
N GLY A 4 -2.25 -17.10 -3.78
CA GLY A 4 -0.96 -16.95 -3.09
C GLY A 4 -1.11 -17.16 -1.57
N PRO A 5 -0.11 -17.55 -0.78
CA PRO A 5 -0.30 -17.91 0.64
C PRO A 5 -0.73 -16.75 1.57
N ALA A 6 -0.86 -15.53 1.03
CA ALA A 6 -1.49 -14.36 1.64
C ALA A 6 -2.67 -13.81 0.79
N ALA A 7 -3.25 -14.67 -0.05
CA ALA A 7 -4.44 -14.49 -0.85
C ALA A 7 -5.66 -14.18 0.03
N GLY A 8 -6.32 -13.05 -0.20
CA GLY A 8 -7.66 -12.83 0.35
C GLY A 8 -7.72 -12.27 1.76
N ARG A 9 -6.62 -11.73 2.31
CA ARG A 9 -6.72 -10.84 3.48
C ARG A 9 -7.21 -9.47 3.05
N THR A 10 -8.52 -9.29 3.03
CA THR A 10 -9.14 -7.96 3.13
C THR A 10 -8.74 -7.41 4.50
N LEU A 11 -7.74 -6.54 4.57
CA LEU A 11 -7.52 -5.79 5.81
C LEU A 11 -8.60 -4.72 5.86
N PRO A 12 -9.57 -4.80 6.78
CA PRO A 12 -10.47 -3.69 6.97
C PRO A 12 -9.61 -2.49 7.39
N LEU A 13 -9.68 -1.41 6.62
CA LEU A 13 -9.09 -0.12 6.97
C LEU A 13 -9.88 0.55 8.11
N THR A 14 -10.06 -0.18 9.22
CA THR A 14 -10.71 0.29 10.45
C THR A 14 -9.76 1.09 11.32
N LYS A 15 -8.44 1.01 11.05
CA LYS A 15 -7.40 1.78 11.72
C LYS A 15 -7.01 3.01 10.89
N PRO A 16 -6.69 4.15 11.53
CA PRO A 16 -6.34 5.39 10.83
C PRO A 16 -5.09 5.28 9.95
N SER A 17 -4.18 4.35 10.27
CA SER A 17 -3.01 4.02 9.45
C SER A 17 -2.78 2.51 9.37
N THR A 18 -2.39 2.03 8.19
CA THR A 18 -2.05 0.62 7.92
C THR A 18 -0.69 0.56 7.26
N THR A 19 0.27 -0.10 7.90
CA THR A 19 1.61 -0.28 7.35
C THR A 19 1.68 -1.54 6.49
N ILE A 20 2.24 -1.42 5.28
CA ILE A 20 2.43 -2.49 4.31
C ILE A 20 3.93 -2.66 4.07
N GLY A 21 4.37 -3.92 4.04
CA GLY A 21 5.72 -4.29 3.67
C GLY A 21 6.51 -4.90 4.81
N LYS A 22 7.84 -4.93 4.66
CA LYS A 22 8.76 -5.61 5.57
C LYS A 22 9.69 -4.57 6.23
N PRO A 23 9.71 -4.48 7.58
CA PRO A 23 10.66 -3.63 8.30
C PRO A 23 12.10 -3.90 7.86
N GLY A 24 12.84 -2.84 7.54
CA GLY A 24 14.23 -2.92 7.09
C GLY A 24 14.43 -3.11 5.58
N THR A 25 13.38 -3.36 4.78
CA THR A 25 13.51 -3.51 3.31
C THR A 25 12.66 -2.50 2.55
N ALA A 26 11.35 -2.51 2.77
CA ALA A 26 10.40 -1.62 2.12
C ALA A 26 9.14 -1.53 2.97
N VAL A 27 8.85 -0.35 3.47
CA VAL A 27 7.75 -0.06 4.38
C VAL A 27 7.00 1.16 3.83
N ALA A 28 5.75 0.96 3.47
CA ALA A 28 4.82 2.03 3.15
C ALA A 28 3.68 2.05 4.16
N VAL A 29 3.08 3.22 4.34
CA VAL A 29 1.95 3.44 5.22
C VAL A 29 0.79 3.94 4.37
N VAL A 30 -0.35 3.29 4.53
CA VAL A 30 -1.64 3.74 4.02
C VAL A 30 -2.33 4.51 5.14
N GLU A 31 -2.48 5.81 4.95
CA GLU A 31 -3.15 6.72 5.87
C GLU A 31 -4.57 6.98 5.37
N ARG A 32 -5.56 6.89 6.24
CA ARG A 32 -6.95 7.25 5.93
C ARG A 32 -7.17 8.72 6.27
N CYS A 33 -7.42 9.53 5.25
CA CYS A 33 -7.80 10.93 5.39
C CYS A 33 -9.32 11.10 5.21
N SER A 34 -9.86 12.25 5.63
CA SER A 34 -11.28 12.59 5.45
C SER A 34 -11.74 12.58 3.99
N ALA A 35 -10.83 12.82 3.05
CA ALA A 35 -11.11 12.84 1.61
C ALA A 35 -10.81 11.52 0.88
N GLY A 36 -10.21 10.51 1.55
CA GLY A 36 -9.81 9.26 0.90
C GLY A 36 -8.65 8.55 1.59
N TYR A 37 -7.80 7.88 0.81
CA TYR A 37 -6.67 7.11 1.31
C TYR A 37 -5.38 7.59 0.66
N ARG A 38 -4.30 7.70 1.42
CA ARG A 38 -2.99 8.13 0.91
C ARG A 38 -1.93 7.09 1.24
N LEU A 39 -1.13 6.73 0.25
CA LEU A 39 0.04 5.88 0.39
C LEU A 39 1.29 6.74 0.48
N THR A 40 2.07 6.56 1.53
CA THR A 40 3.36 7.21 1.74
C THR A 40 4.43 6.15 2.00
N GLN A 41 5.64 6.34 1.47
CA GLN A 41 6.76 5.47 1.84
C GLN A 41 7.31 5.93 3.19
N ALA A 42 7.28 5.07 4.21
CA ALA A 42 7.72 5.41 5.55
C ALA A 42 9.20 5.07 5.78
N ALA A 43 9.66 3.92 5.27
CA ALA A 43 11.04 3.48 5.42
C ALA A 43 11.42 2.41 4.39
N GLY A 44 12.71 2.23 4.16
CA GLY A 44 13.24 1.18 3.28
C GLY A 44 13.94 1.72 2.04
N GLU A 45 14.92 0.96 1.58
CA GLU A 45 15.81 1.30 0.46
C GLU A 45 15.12 1.06 -0.89
N ALA A 46 14.19 0.11 -0.95
CA ALA A 46 13.46 -0.17 -2.18
C ALA A 46 12.28 0.81 -2.34
N PRO A 47 12.16 1.49 -3.51
CA PRO A 47 11.06 2.41 -3.76
C PRO A 47 9.74 1.63 -3.84
N ALA A 48 8.74 2.09 -3.09
CA ALA A 48 7.37 1.62 -3.28
C ALA A 48 6.91 2.04 -4.68
N ARG A 49 6.09 1.21 -5.33
CA ARG A 49 5.45 1.54 -6.61
C ARG A 49 3.95 1.50 -6.46
N LEU A 50 3.27 2.40 -7.15
CA LEU A 50 1.83 2.45 -7.30
C LEU A 50 1.51 2.30 -8.78
N ASN A 51 0.72 1.28 -9.13
CA ASN A 51 0.36 0.93 -10.51
C ASN A 51 1.58 0.80 -11.44
N GLY A 52 2.68 0.25 -10.92
CA GLY A 52 3.95 0.11 -11.65
C GLY A 52 4.81 1.38 -11.71
N GLN A 53 4.29 2.53 -11.30
CA GLN A 53 5.02 3.79 -11.22
C GLN A 53 5.68 3.98 -9.84
N PRO A 54 6.91 4.52 -9.75
CA PRO A 54 7.53 4.81 -8.47
C PRO A 54 6.69 5.81 -7.66
N LEU A 55 6.45 5.48 -6.39
CA LEU A 55 5.73 6.34 -5.46
C LEU A 55 6.57 7.59 -5.17
N PRO A 56 6.02 8.80 -5.34
CA PRO A 56 6.75 10.02 -5.00
C PRO A 56 6.96 10.14 -3.49
N ALA A 57 8.01 10.86 -3.08
CA ALA A 57 8.33 11.09 -1.66
C ALA A 57 7.20 11.82 -0.90
N SER A 58 6.37 12.59 -1.61
CA SER A 58 5.17 13.24 -1.04
C SER A 58 4.02 12.25 -0.74
N GLY A 59 4.11 11.03 -1.27
CA GLY A 59 3.03 10.05 -1.29
C GLY A 59 2.05 10.28 -2.44
N ALA A 60 1.14 9.32 -2.63
CA ALA A 60 0.10 9.36 -3.64
C ALA A 60 -1.26 8.96 -3.05
N VAL A 61 -2.34 9.50 -3.62
CA VAL A 61 -3.70 9.10 -3.25
C VAL A 61 -4.00 7.74 -3.86
N LEU A 62 -4.58 6.85 -3.05
CA LEU A 62 -5.04 5.54 -3.48
C LEU A 62 -6.50 5.60 -3.92
N HIS A 63 -6.78 4.95 -5.05
CA HIS A 63 -8.10 4.78 -5.62
C HIS A 63 -8.45 3.30 -5.72
N ASP A 64 -9.74 2.97 -5.70
CA ASP A 64 -10.20 1.58 -5.83
C ASP A 64 -9.57 0.89 -7.04
N GLY A 65 -8.98 -0.29 -6.80
CA GLY A 65 -8.31 -1.06 -7.82
C GLY A 65 -6.80 -0.81 -7.94
N ASP A 66 -6.26 0.23 -7.29
CA ASP A 66 -4.84 0.55 -7.32
C ASP A 66 -3.97 -0.61 -6.82
N ILE A 67 -2.86 -0.87 -7.50
CA ILE A 67 -1.90 -1.93 -7.15
C ILE A 67 -0.63 -1.30 -6.58
N ILE A 68 -0.35 -1.64 -5.33
CA ILE A 68 0.83 -1.23 -4.59
C ILE A 68 1.87 -2.34 -4.67
N ALA A 69 3.07 -2.04 -5.15
CA ALA A 69 4.19 -2.97 -5.20
C ALA A 69 5.31 -2.53 -4.23
N LEU A 70 5.70 -3.41 -3.31
CA LEU A 70 6.75 -3.19 -2.32
C LEU A 70 7.67 -4.41 -2.26
N ALA A 71 8.94 -4.27 -2.66
CA ALA A 71 9.95 -5.33 -2.56
C ALA A 71 9.48 -6.72 -3.05
N GLY A 72 8.68 -6.77 -4.12
CA GLY A 72 8.12 -8.01 -4.69
C GLY A 72 6.75 -8.43 -4.14
N ILE A 73 6.23 -7.72 -3.13
CA ILE A 73 4.87 -7.89 -2.62
C ILE A 73 3.93 -6.99 -3.43
N HIS A 74 2.83 -7.55 -3.94
CA HIS A 74 1.76 -6.79 -4.58
C HIS A 74 0.52 -6.78 -3.68
N VAL A 75 -0.02 -5.60 -3.45
CA VAL A 75 -1.24 -5.39 -2.67
C VAL A 75 -2.20 -4.58 -3.51
N GLN A 76 -3.41 -5.10 -3.72
CA GLN A 76 -4.47 -4.33 -4.35
C GLN A 76 -5.25 -3.58 -3.28
N PHE A 77 -5.40 -2.28 -3.49
CA PHE A 77 -6.28 -1.43 -2.69
C PHE A 77 -7.71 -1.55 -3.22
N ARG A 78 -8.67 -1.79 -2.33
CA ARG A 78 -10.10 -1.74 -2.65
C ARG A 78 -10.84 -0.94 -1.60
N THR A 79 -11.70 -0.03 -2.06
CA THR A 79 -12.67 0.64 -1.19
C THR A 79 -13.93 -0.22 -1.14
N ALA A 80 -14.31 -0.66 0.07
CA ALA A 80 -15.60 -1.31 0.30
C ALA A 80 -16.73 -0.30 0.42
#